data_AF-A0A2T1D1U3-F1
#
_entry.id   AF-A0A2T1D1U3-F1
#
_cell.length_a   1.000
_cell.length_b   1.000
_cell.length_c   1.000
_cell.angle_alpha   90.00
_cell.angle_beta   90.00
_cell.angle_gamma   90.00
#
_symmetry.space_group_name_H-M   'P 1'
#
loop_
_entity.id
_entity.type
_entity.pdbx_description
1 polymer ?
#
loop_
_entity_poly.entity_id
_entity_poly.type
_entity_poly.pdbx_seq_one_letter_code
_entity_poly.pdbx_strand_id
1 'polypeptide(L)' 'MIKRLEGFGCQVIPYLLKEFTNKDSHMRWEAAAVLGRLGATEISPVLLKVIQEEEMYDRWEAIKVLKDLGRVEEIMGL' A
#
# COMPACT_ATOMS: atom_id res chain seq x y z
N MET A 1 -5.39 -3.13 19.35
CA MET A 1 -3.99 -2.79 19.03
C MET A 1 -3.41 -3.93 18.21
N ILE A 2 -3.35 -3.78 16.88
CA ILE A 2 -2.60 -4.75 16.05
C ILE A 2 -1.14 -4.54 16.44
N LYS A 3 -0.58 -5.54 17.11
CA LYS A 3 0.83 -5.55 17.51
C LYS A 3 1.64 -5.36 16.24
N ARG A 4 2.34 -4.24 16.15
CA ARG A 4 3.30 -3.96 15.10
C ARG A 4 4.18 -5.20 14.96
N LEU A 5 4.27 -5.78 13.77
CA LEU A 5 5.13 -6.93 13.48
C LEU A 5 6.59 -6.47 13.44
N GLU A 6 7.06 -5.91 14.57
CA GLU A 6 8.44 -5.51 14.83
C GLU A 6 9.30 -6.77 14.85
N GLY A 7 9.71 -7.21 13.66
CA GLY A 7 10.49 -8.42 13.42
C GLY A 7 10.21 -9.10 12.08
N PHE A 8 8.96 -9.04 11.58
CA PHE A 8 8.57 -9.61 10.27
C PHE A 8 8.34 -8.54 9.19
N GLY A 9 8.21 -7.27 9.57
CA GLY A 9 7.95 -6.17 8.64
C GLY A 9 8.95 -6.06 7.48
N CYS A 10 10.22 -6.42 7.69
CA CYS A 10 11.25 -6.34 6.66
C CYS A 10 11.06 -7.31 5.48
N GLN A 11 10.39 -8.45 5.68
CA GLN A 11 10.10 -9.42 4.61
C GLN A 11 8.67 -9.31 4.09
N VAL A 12 7.72 -8.93 4.94
CA VAL A 12 6.30 -8.90 4.60
C VAL A 12 5.97 -7.69 3.72
N ILE A 13 6.53 -6.52 3.99
CA ILE A 13 6.23 -5.30 3.21
C ILE A 13 6.62 -5.43 1.73
N PRO A 14 7.85 -5.87 1.37
CA PRO A 14 8.21 -6.07 -0.04
C PRO A 14 7.34 -7.11 -0.74
N TYR A 15 6.97 -8.19 -0.04
CA TYR A 15 6.07 -9.21 -0.58
C TYR A 15 4.69 -8.64 -0.86
N LEU A 16 4.09 -7.92 0.09
CA LEU A 16 2.78 -7.30 -0.08
C LEU A 16 2.79 -6.24 -1.18
N LEU A 17 3.87 -5.48 -1.37
CA LEU A 17 4.00 -4.54 -2.48
C LEU A 17 4.01 -5.24 -3.85
N LYS A 18 4.58 -6.44 -3.93
CA LYS A 18 4.49 -7.27 -5.14
C LYS A 18 3.07 -7.78 -5.37
N GLU A 19 2.40 -8.24 -4.32
CA GLU A 19 1.02 -8.73 -4.42
C GLU A 19 0.01 -7.60 -4.68
N PHE A 20 0.37 -6.37 -4.32
CA PHE A 20 -0.42 -5.17 -4.58
C PHE A 20 -0.62 -4.89 -6.07
N THR A 21 0.32 -5.32 -6.92
CA THR A 21 0.23 -5.23 -8.39
C THR A 21 -0.05 -6.59 -9.05
N ASN A 22 -0.55 -7.57 -8.28
CA ASN A 22 -0.88 -8.89 -8.80
C ASN A 22 -2.01 -8.80 -9.85
N LYS A 23 -2.04 -9.70 -10.83
CA LYS A 23 -3.14 -9.76 -11.82
C LYS A 23 -4.48 -10.18 -11.19
N ASP A 24 -4.45 -10.96 -10.12
CA ASP A 24 -5.62 -11.36 -9.35
C ASP A 24 -6.10 -10.20 -8.45
N SER A 25 -7.32 -9.73 -8.69
CA SER A 25 -7.93 -8.63 -7.93
C SER A 25 -8.13 -8.94 -6.45
N HIS A 26 -8.35 -10.21 -6.09
CA HIS A 26 -8.48 -10.63 -4.70
C HIS A 26 -7.15 -10.45 -3.97
N MET A 27 -6.05 -10.89 -4.60
CA MET A 27 -4.71 -10.73 -4.04
C MET A 27 -4.31 -9.26 -3.88
N ARG A 28 -4.64 -8.40 -4.86
CA ARG A 28 -4.41 -6.95 -4.75
C ARG A 28 -5.14 -6.33 -3.56
N TRP A 29 -6.42 -6.66 -3.40
CA TRP A 29 -7.24 -6.12 -2.30
C TRP A 29 -6.72 -6.57 -0.93
N GLU A 30 -6.35 -7.85 -0.79
CA GLU A 30 -5.78 -8.36 0.44
C GLU A 30 -4.46 -7.66 0.76
N ALA A 31 -3.58 -7.50 -0.22
CA ALA A 31 -2.31 -6.81 -0.06
C ALA A 31 -2.50 -5.37 0.41
N ALA A 32 -3.37 -4.61 -0.27
CA ALA A 32 -3.72 -3.24 0.09
C ALA A 32 -4.24 -3.14 1.54
N ALA A 33 -5.16 -4.03 1.90
CA ALA A 33 -5.77 -4.03 3.23
C ALA A 33 -4.77 -4.41 4.33
N VAL A 34 -3.84 -5.34 4.06
CA VAL A 34 -2.78 -5.68 5.02
C VAL A 34 -1.80 -4.52 5.16
N LEU A 35 -1.36 -3.90 4.06
CA LEU A 35 -0.44 -2.75 4.09
C LEU A 35 -1.01 -1.59 4.93
N GLY A 36 -2.29 -1.24 4.73
CA GLY A 36 -2.97 -0.24 5.55
C GLY A 36 -3.03 -0.62 7.03
N ARG A 37 -3.41 -1.88 7.34
CA ARG A 37 -3.47 -2.38 8.73
C ARG A 37 -2.12 -2.45 9.43
N LEU A 38 -1.03 -2.66 8.69
CA LEU A 38 0.32 -2.66 9.25
C LEU A 38 0.78 -1.27 9.66
N GLY A 39 0.14 -0.20 9.18
CA GLY A 39 0.59 1.16 9.44
C GLY A 39 1.99 1.43 8.86
N ALA A 40 2.34 0.74 7.77
CA ALA A 40 3.66 0.76 7.17
C ALA A 40 3.88 2.05 6.37
N THR A 41 3.97 3.19 7.06
CA THR A 41 4.13 4.52 6.46
C THR A 41 5.33 4.65 5.52
N GLU A 42 6.35 3.80 5.68
CA GLU A 42 7.53 3.71 4.82
C GLU A 42 7.22 3.33 3.36
N ILE A 43 6.04 2.78 3.07
CA ILE A 43 5.63 2.43 1.69
C ILE A 43 5.14 3.62 0.88
N SER A 44 4.94 4.79 1.50
CA SER A 44 4.30 5.94 0.84
C SER A 44 4.96 6.34 -0.49
N PRO A 45 6.31 6.41 -0.60
CA PRO A 45 6.95 6.69 -1.89
C PRO A 45 6.61 5.69 -3.00
N VAL A 46 6.43 4.41 -2.64
CA VAL A 46 6.06 3.36 -3.60
C VAL A 46 4.61 3.53 -4.05
N LEU A 47 3.70 3.85 -3.12
CA LEU A 47 2.29 4.09 -3.44
C LEU A 47 2.11 5.34 -4.32
N LEU A 48 2.86 6.42 -4.05
CA LEU A 48 2.82 7.63 -4.89
C LEU A 48 3.29 7.32 -6.33
N LYS A 49 4.32 6.49 -6.48
CA LYS A 49 4.78 6.03 -7.79
C LYS A 49 3.69 5.24 -8.52
N VAL A 50 3.00 4.33 -7.83
CA VAL A 50 1.86 3.59 -8.40
C VAL A 50 0.76 4.54 -8.88
N ILE A 51 0.44 5.58 -8.10
CA ILE A 51 -0.57 6.59 -8.49
C ILE A 51 -0.22 7.29 -9.81
N GLN A 52 1.07 7.54 -10.06
CA GLN A 52 1.52 8.24 -11.26
C GLN A 52 1.67 7.32 -12.49
N GLU A 53 2.21 6.12 -12.28
CA GLU A 53 2.73 5.27 -13.37
C GLU A 53 1.81 4.11 -13.77
N GLU A 54 0.95 3.61 -12.87
CA GLU A 54 0.18 2.38 -13.11
C GLU A 54 -1.24 2.67 -13.67
N GLU A 55 -2.01 1.62 -13.90
CA GLU A 55 -3.37 1.69 -14.45
C GLU A 55 -4.40 2.19 -13.42
N MET A 56 -5.56 2.64 -13.91
CA MET A 56 -6.61 3.27 -13.09
C MET A 56 -6.91 2.48 -11.81
N TYR A 57 -7.01 1.16 -11.90
CA TYR A 57 -7.30 0.29 -10.76
C TYR A 57 -6.24 0.45 -9.66
N ASP A 58 -4.98 0.15 -9.98
CA ASP A 58 -3.87 0.19 -9.00
C ASP A 58 -3.67 1.58 -8.39
N ARG A 59 -3.97 2.66 -9.13
CA ARG A 59 -4.02 4.03 -8.58
C ARG A 59 -5.06 4.19 -7.48
N TRP A 60 -6.28 3.68 -7.69
CA TRP A 60 -7.36 3.76 -6.70
C TRP A 60 -7.01 2.97 -5.43
N GLU A 61 -6.43 1.77 -5.55
CA GLU A 61 -5.93 1.06 -4.38
C GLU A 61 -4.85 1.86 -3.66
N ALA A 62 -3.90 2.47 -4.38
CA ALA A 62 -2.78 3.17 -3.75
C ALA A 62 -3.25 4.39 -2.95
N ILE A 63 -4.21 5.13 -3.51
CA ILE A 63 -4.91 6.23 -2.81
C ILE A 63 -5.61 5.73 -1.56
N LYS A 64 -6.29 4.58 -1.64
CA LYS A 64 -6.99 4.00 -0.48
C LYS A 64 -6.02 3.62 0.62
N VAL A 65 -4.90 2.98 0.30
CA VAL A 65 -3.87 2.62 1.29
C VAL A 65 -3.27 3.88 1.92
N LEU A 66 -2.94 4.92 1.15
CA LEU A 66 -2.45 6.19 1.69
C LEU A 66 -3.48 6.84 2.62
N LYS A 67 -4.77 6.79 2.27
CA LYS A 67 -5.85 7.26 3.15
C LYS A 67 -5.90 6.47 4.46
N ASP A 68 -5.81 5.14 4.39
CA ASP A 68 -5.83 4.27 5.58
C ASP A 68 -4.58 4.49 6.46
N LEU A 69 -3.47 4.92 5.87
CA LEU A 69 -2.25 5.34 6.56
C LEU A 69 -2.33 6.79 7.10
N GLY A 70 -3.37 7.56 6.78
CA GLY A 70 -3.50 8.96 7.16
C GLY A 70 -2.54 9.90 6.42
N ARG A 71 -2.17 9.53 5.19
CA ARG A 71 -1.15 10.18 4.34
C ARG A 71 -1.74 10.79 3.05
N VAL A 72 -3.04 11.13 3.09
CA VAL A 72 -3.77 11.65 1.92
C VAL A 72 -3.15 12.96 1.39
N GLU A 73 -2.48 13.72 2.26
CA GLU A 73 -1.81 14.96 1.92
C GLU A 73 -0.66 14.79 0.93
N GLU A 74 -0.04 13.61 0.86
CA GLU A 74 1.01 13.35 -0.12
C GLU A 74 0.49 13.31 -1.55
N ILE A 75 -0.79 12.97 -1.73
CA ILE A 75 -1.44 12.90 -3.04
C ILE A 75 -1.67 14.31 -3.60
N MET A 76 -1.86 15.31 -2.73
CA MET A 76 -2.11 16.70 -3.16
C MET A 76 -0.91 17.34 -3.86
N GLY A 77 0.28 16.74 -3.72
CA GLY A 77 1.51 17.18 -4.40
C GLY A 77 1.83 16.45 -5.71
N LEU A 78 0.99 15.51 -6.15
CA LEU A 78 1.13 14.78 -7.41
C LEU A 78 0.44 15.50 -8.57
#